data_AF-A0A966Q4R7-F1
#
_entry.id   AF-A0A966Q4R7-F1
#
_cell.length_a   1.000
_cell.length_b   1.000
_cell.length_c   1.000
_cell.angle_alpha   90.00
_cell.angle_beta   90.00
_cell.angle_gamma   90.00
#
_symmetry.space_group_name_H-M   'P 1'
#
loop_
_entity.id
_entity.type
_entity.pdbx_description
1 polymer ?
#
loop_
_entity_poly.entity_id
_entity_poly.type
_entity_poly.pdbx_seq_one_letter_code
_entity_poly.pdbx_strand_id
1 'polypeptide(L)'
;YIGVWDDDYATDIQSINKSLAYARRYDFRLFQQSTTSFQTYDCLKHNPEYAFTETNFIELGVPFFRNDIYRKVLRFLNDYRYEKSDWGIDKVLCYYLQASAHVVHDTTVRHMLPDESTYNKEDGFREMEYLMRDFFPKYMRDNFGLDYQYSDVQQTIRAYKNG
;
A
#
# COMPACT_ATOMS: atom_id res chain seq x y z
N TYR A 1 13.45 -6.62 -5.02
CA TYR A 1 12.24 -6.21 -4.30
C TYR A 1 12.49 -6.38 -2.82
N ILE A 2 11.90 -5.52 -2.00
CA ILE A 2 12.00 -5.53 -0.55
C ILE A 2 10.58 -5.65 -0.03
N GLY A 3 10.28 -6.73 0.69
CA GLY A 3 9.00 -6.91 1.38
C GLY A 3 9.09 -6.32 2.78
N VAL A 4 8.09 -5.53 3.18
CA VAL A 4 7.91 -5.06 4.56
C VAL A 4 6.56 -5.58 5.02
N TRP A 5 6.52 -6.36 6.10
CA TRP A 5 5.36 -7.15 6.47
C TRP A 5 5.05 -6.92 7.94
N ASP A 6 3.79 -6.67 8.23
CA ASP A 6 3.24 -6.78 9.58
C ASP A 6 3.30 -8.26 10.02
N ASP A 7 3.37 -8.46 11.33
CA ASP A 7 3.58 -9.77 11.95
C ASP A 7 2.33 -10.66 11.97
N ASP A 8 1.21 -10.15 11.46
CA ASP A 8 -0.11 -10.76 11.48
C ASP A 8 -0.65 -11.10 10.09
N TYR A 9 0.20 -11.14 9.05
CA TYR A 9 -0.18 -11.66 7.72
C TYR A 9 0.45 -13.01 7.42
N ALA A 10 -0.30 -13.85 6.70
CA ALA A 10 0.12 -15.19 6.32
C ALA A 10 -0.12 -15.49 4.83
N THR A 11 0.86 -16.12 4.19
CA THR A 11 0.78 -16.71 2.85
C THR A 11 1.82 -17.84 2.72
N ASP A 12 1.85 -18.51 1.57
CA ASP A 12 2.87 -19.49 1.23
C ASP A 12 4.01 -18.92 0.35
N ILE A 13 5.14 -19.62 0.33
CA ILE A 13 6.32 -19.20 -0.43
C ILE A 13 6.10 -19.23 -1.94
N GLN A 14 5.20 -20.09 -2.43
CA GLN A 14 4.84 -20.19 -3.84
C GLN A 14 4.13 -18.92 -4.30
N SER A 15 3.26 -18.37 -3.46
CA SER A 15 2.51 -17.13 -3.68
C SER A 15 3.45 -15.92 -3.66
N ILE A 16 4.41 -15.87 -2.73
CA ILE A 16 5.46 -14.84 -2.74
C ILE A 16 6.26 -14.91 -4.05
N ASN A 17 6.73 -16.10 -4.44
CA ASN A 17 7.53 -16.29 -5.64
C ASN A 17 6.77 -15.93 -6.92
N LYS A 18 5.49 -16.32 -7.02
CA LYS A 18 4.62 -16.00 -8.15
C LYS A 18 4.37 -14.49 -8.24
N SER A 19 4.12 -13.82 -7.13
CA SER A 19 3.97 -12.35 -7.08
C SER A 19 5.25 -11.62 -7.52
N LEU A 20 6.41 -12.08 -7.05
CA LEU A 20 7.71 -11.55 -7.49
C LEU A 20 7.97 -11.80 -8.99
N ALA A 21 7.49 -12.91 -9.55
CA ALA A 21 7.58 -13.19 -10.99
C ALA A 21 6.73 -12.20 -11.81
N TYR A 22 5.50 -11.92 -11.37
CA TYR A 22 4.67 -10.84 -11.94
C TYR A 22 5.38 -9.50 -11.88
N ALA A 23 5.87 -9.12 -10.71
CA ALA A 23 6.54 -7.84 -10.50
C ALA A 23 7.75 -7.65 -11.42
N ARG A 24 8.58 -8.69 -11.60
CA ARG A 24 9.72 -8.65 -12.54
C ARG A 24 9.28 -8.59 -13.99
N ARG A 25 8.24 -9.35 -14.38
CA ARG A 25 7.76 -9.42 -15.76
C ARG A 25 7.14 -8.10 -16.22
N TYR A 26 6.42 -7.41 -15.34
CA TYR A 26 5.66 -6.20 -15.66
C TYR A 26 6.25 -4.93 -15.04
N ASP A 27 7.45 -5.02 -14.47
CA ASP A 27 8.17 -3.92 -13.82
C ASP A 27 7.36 -3.17 -12.74
N PHE A 28 6.71 -3.91 -11.84
CA PHE A 28 5.96 -3.29 -10.75
C PHE A 28 6.89 -2.49 -9.84
N ARG A 29 6.48 -1.26 -9.51
CA ARG A 29 7.19 -0.36 -8.60
C ARG A 29 6.84 -0.63 -7.14
N LEU A 30 5.56 -0.87 -6.92
CA LEU A 30 4.91 -1.09 -5.64
C LEU A 30 3.81 -2.12 -5.87
N PHE A 31 3.76 -3.18 -5.06
CA PHE A 31 2.70 -4.17 -5.17
C PHE A 31 2.44 -4.91 -3.85
N GLN A 32 1.29 -5.58 -3.78
CA GLN A 32 1.00 -6.59 -2.76
C GLN A 32 0.22 -7.77 -3.38
N GLN A 33 0.05 -8.83 -2.60
CA GLN A 33 -0.88 -9.92 -2.92
C GLN A 33 -2.32 -9.47 -2.61
N SER A 34 -3.30 -10.02 -3.32
CA SER A 34 -4.71 -9.77 -3.01
C SER A 34 -5.13 -10.38 -1.67
N THR A 35 -6.01 -9.71 -0.95
CA THR A 35 -6.46 -10.13 0.39
C THR A 35 -7.68 -11.04 0.32
N THR A 36 -7.76 -12.01 1.23
CA THR A 36 -8.92 -12.93 1.35
C THR A 36 -9.66 -12.83 2.68
N SER A 37 -9.16 -12.06 3.64
CA SER A 37 -9.78 -11.84 4.96
C SER A 37 -10.11 -10.37 5.15
N PHE A 38 -10.14 -9.86 6.38
CA PHE A 38 -10.40 -8.45 6.68
C PHE A 38 -9.63 -7.52 5.72
N GLN A 39 -10.38 -6.70 4.97
CA GLN A 39 -9.81 -5.61 4.16
C GLN A 39 -10.80 -4.43 4.15
N THR A 40 -10.25 -3.23 4.21
CA THR A 40 -11.07 -2.01 4.25
C THR A 40 -11.53 -1.59 2.85
N TYR A 41 -10.74 -1.90 1.82
CA TYR A 41 -10.92 -1.36 0.47
C TYR A 41 -11.09 -2.47 -0.58
N ASP A 42 -12.14 -2.33 -1.40
CA ASP A 42 -12.50 -3.33 -2.43
C ASP A 42 -11.40 -3.55 -3.48
N CYS A 43 -10.55 -2.55 -3.74
CA CYS A 43 -9.45 -2.67 -4.69
C CYS A 43 -8.38 -3.71 -4.29
N LEU A 44 -8.36 -4.14 -3.02
CA LEU A 44 -7.41 -5.13 -2.51
C LEU A 44 -7.96 -6.56 -2.53
N LYS A 45 -9.29 -6.68 -2.59
CA LYS A 45 -10.01 -7.95 -2.48
C LYS A 45 -9.61 -8.91 -3.60
N HIS A 46 -9.41 -10.17 -3.25
CA HIS A 46 -9.14 -11.22 -4.23
C HIS A 46 -10.24 -11.29 -5.30
N ASN A 47 -9.82 -11.29 -6.56
CA ASN A 47 -10.68 -11.45 -7.72
C ASN A 47 -10.02 -12.41 -8.73
N PRO A 48 -10.48 -13.67 -8.82
CA PRO A 48 -9.86 -14.68 -9.67
C PRO A 48 -10.07 -14.44 -11.18
N GLU A 49 -10.87 -13.45 -11.59
CA GLU A 49 -11.00 -13.07 -13.00
C GLU A 49 -9.75 -12.37 -13.56
N TYR A 50 -8.91 -11.83 -12.67
CA TYR A 50 -7.74 -11.05 -13.02
C TYR A 50 -6.46 -11.75 -12.55
N ALA A 51 -5.38 -11.55 -13.31
CA ALA A 51 -4.02 -11.88 -12.90
C ALA A 51 -3.53 -10.87 -11.86
N PHE A 52 -3.68 -9.59 -12.19
CA PHE A 52 -3.36 -8.45 -11.32
C PHE A 52 -4.16 -7.21 -11.74
N THR A 53 -4.22 -6.24 -10.84
CA THR A 53 -4.80 -4.91 -11.08
C THR A 53 -3.76 -3.82 -10.81
N GLU A 54 -3.91 -2.70 -11.51
CA GLU A 54 -3.25 -1.44 -11.21
C GLU A 54 -4.21 -0.62 -10.33
N THR A 55 -3.72 -0.09 -9.21
CA THR A 55 -4.50 0.63 -8.21
C THR A 55 -3.82 1.95 -7.86
N ASN A 56 -4.57 2.87 -7.26
CA ASN A 56 -4.00 4.08 -6.64
C ASN A 56 -3.64 3.88 -5.16
N PHE A 57 -3.73 2.65 -4.66
CA PHE A 57 -3.64 2.32 -3.25
C PHE A 57 -3.25 0.86 -3.04
N ILE A 58 -2.38 0.62 -2.06
CA ILE A 58 -2.22 -0.68 -1.40
C ILE A 58 -2.10 -0.43 0.10
N GLU A 59 -2.45 -1.44 0.90
CA GLU A 59 -2.19 -1.40 2.34
C GLU A 59 -0.68 -1.58 2.61
N LEU A 60 -0.18 -0.93 3.66
CA LEU A 60 1.22 -1.06 4.06
C LEU A 60 1.51 -2.27 4.97
N GLY A 61 0.52 -3.15 5.19
CA GLY A 61 0.72 -4.36 5.99
C GLY A 61 1.50 -5.48 5.31
N VAL A 62 1.40 -5.65 3.98
CA VAL A 62 2.22 -6.63 3.23
C VAL A 62 2.77 -6.12 1.86
N PRO A 63 3.30 -4.90 1.79
CA PRO A 63 3.83 -4.34 0.56
C PRO A 63 5.16 -4.99 0.15
N PHE A 64 5.38 -4.96 -1.16
CA PHE A 64 6.67 -5.12 -1.79
C PHE A 64 7.03 -3.90 -2.60
N PHE A 65 8.27 -3.44 -2.40
CA PHE A 65 8.83 -2.28 -3.07
C PHE A 65 9.95 -2.70 -4.03
N ARG A 66 10.00 -2.08 -5.21
CA ARG A 66 11.24 -2.06 -5.98
C ARG A 66 12.30 -1.28 -5.21
N ASN A 67 13.58 -1.64 -5.36
CA ASN A 67 14.64 -1.11 -4.48
C ASN A 67 14.78 0.42 -4.53
N ASP A 68 14.60 1.03 -5.70
CA ASP A 68 14.58 2.50 -5.88
C ASP A 68 13.38 3.15 -5.19
N ILE A 69 12.21 2.48 -5.22
CA ILE A 69 11.00 2.93 -4.55
C ILE A 69 11.16 2.85 -3.04
N TYR A 70 11.67 1.73 -2.52
CA TYR A 70 11.88 1.55 -1.08
C TYR A 70 12.73 2.66 -0.47
N ARG A 71 13.80 3.10 -1.16
CA ARG A 71 14.64 4.22 -0.70
C ARG A 71 13.89 5.54 -0.60
N LYS A 72 12.94 5.80 -1.51
CA LYS A 72 12.07 6.98 -1.43
C LYS A 72 11.13 6.87 -0.23
N VAL A 73 10.54 5.70 0.00
CA VAL A 73 9.69 5.45 1.17
C VAL A 73 10.47 5.70 2.46
N LEU A 74 11.68 5.16 2.60
CA LEU A 74 12.53 5.43 3.77
C LEU A 74 12.82 6.91 3.99
N ARG A 75 13.06 7.68 2.91
CA ARG A 75 13.21 9.13 3.02
C ARG A 75 11.94 9.78 3.56
N PHE A 76 10.79 9.42 3.01
CA PHE A 76 9.51 9.95 3.46
C PHE A 76 9.25 9.66 4.95
N LEU A 77 9.42 8.41 5.38
CA LEU A 77 9.25 8.01 6.78
C LEU A 77 10.23 8.75 7.70
N ASN A 78 11.47 8.94 7.25
CA ASN A 78 12.47 9.70 8.00
C ASN A 78 12.17 11.22 8.07
N ASP A 79 11.51 11.78 7.07
CA ASP A 79 11.12 13.18 7.05
C ASP A 79 9.83 13.41 7.86
N TYR A 80 8.92 12.42 7.87
CA TYR A 80 7.66 12.46 8.62
C TYR A 80 7.87 12.24 10.12
N ARG A 81 8.62 11.20 10.51
CA ARG A 81 9.03 10.86 11.89
C ARG A 81 7.93 11.13 12.93
N TYR A 82 6.72 10.65 12.68
CA TYR A 82 5.66 10.79 13.66
C TYR A 82 5.87 9.78 14.79
N GLU A 83 5.62 10.20 16.03
CA GLU A 83 6.15 9.50 17.21
C GLU A 83 5.35 8.26 17.62
N LYS A 84 4.21 7.98 16.98
CA LYS A 84 3.22 7.01 17.49
C LYS A 84 2.92 5.83 16.57
N SER A 85 2.23 6.04 15.45
CA SER A 85 1.52 4.92 14.79
C SER A 85 1.69 4.80 13.28
N ASP A 86 2.26 5.79 12.59
CA ASP A 86 2.48 5.82 11.14
C ASP A 86 1.17 5.59 10.34
N TRP A 87 0.02 5.97 10.92
CA TRP A 87 -1.30 5.75 10.35
C TRP A 87 -1.58 6.62 9.12
N GLY A 88 -2.11 6.02 8.06
CA GLY A 88 -2.54 6.70 6.84
C GLY A 88 -1.44 6.95 5.81
N ILE A 89 -0.21 6.46 6.03
CA ILE A 89 0.89 6.59 5.07
C ILE A 89 0.57 5.91 3.75
N ASP A 90 -0.09 4.76 3.79
CA ASP A 90 -0.60 4.01 2.65
C ASP A 90 -1.47 4.87 1.70
N LYS A 91 -2.29 5.77 2.25
CA LYS A 91 -3.18 6.66 1.50
C LYS A 91 -2.46 7.76 0.73
N VAL A 92 -1.27 8.16 1.17
CA VAL A 92 -0.49 9.22 0.49
C VAL A 92 0.63 8.66 -0.39
N LEU A 93 0.94 7.37 -0.25
CA LEU A 93 2.16 6.77 -0.79
C LEU A 93 2.23 6.79 -2.32
N CYS A 94 1.13 6.43 -3.01
CA CYS A 94 1.10 6.45 -4.47
C CYS A 94 1.28 7.86 -5.03
N TYR A 95 0.70 8.87 -4.36
CA TYR A 95 0.90 10.27 -4.73
C TYR A 95 2.35 10.69 -4.46
N TYR A 96 2.90 10.38 -3.29
CA TYR A 96 4.31 10.69 -2.97
C TYR A 96 5.27 10.12 -4.02
N LEU A 97 5.06 8.86 -4.39
CA LEU A 97 5.92 8.14 -5.33
C LEU A 97 5.70 8.55 -6.79
N GLN A 98 4.63 9.30 -7.09
CA GLN A 98 4.16 9.60 -8.44
C GLN A 98 4.05 8.30 -9.27
N ALA A 99 3.43 7.28 -8.66
CA ALA A 99 3.33 5.95 -9.20
C ALA A 99 2.03 5.26 -8.74
N SER A 100 1.47 4.43 -9.60
CA SER A 100 0.44 3.47 -9.22
C SER A 100 1.05 2.27 -8.49
N ALA A 101 0.19 1.57 -7.76
CA ALA A 101 0.51 0.30 -7.12
C ALA A 101 -0.19 -0.85 -7.86
N HIS A 102 0.16 -2.09 -7.50
CA HIS A 102 -0.41 -3.28 -8.12
C HIS A 102 -0.88 -4.29 -7.08
N VAL A 103 -2.03 -4.92 -7.32
CA VAL A 103 -2.53 -6.03 -6.51
C VAL A 103 -2.51 -7.29 -7.36
N VAL A 104 -1.74 -8.30 -6.93
CA VAL A 104 -1.64 -9.59 -7.62
C VAL A 104 -2.77 -10.48 -7.15
N HIS A 105 -3.73 -10.75 -8.03
CA HIS A 105 -4.90 -11.59 -7.73
C HIS A 105 -4.63 -13.08 -7.92
N ASP A 106 -3.61 -13.43 -8.69
CA ASP A 106 -3.17 -14.80 -8.95
C ASP A 106 -2.59 -15.55 -7.73
N THR A 107 -2.52 -14.84 -6.61
CA THR A 107 -1.94 -15.20 -5.32
C THR A 107 -2.70 -14.46 -4.23
N THR A 108 -2.76 -15.02 -3.02
CA THR A 108 -3.50 -14.42 -1.91
C THR A 108 -2.66 -14.30 -0.66
N VAL A 109 -3.04 -13.36 0.19
CA VAL A 109 -2.50 -13.20 1.55
C VAL A 109 -3.67 -13.03 2.51
N ARG A 110 -3.52 -13.59 3.71
CA ARG A 110 -4.53 -13.53 4.75
C ARG A 110 -4.02 -12.67 5.90
N HIS A 111 -4.77 -11.62 6.22
CA HIS A 111 -4.68 -10.92 7.50
C HIS A 111 -5.23 -11.86 8.60
N MET A 112 -4.44 -12.12 9.64
CA MET A 112 -4.71 -13.12 10.68
C MET A 112 -5.39 -12.55 11.93
N LEU A 113 -5.38 -11.23 12.13
CA LEU A 113 -6.23 -10.60 13.15
C LEU A 113 -7.73 -10.90 12.93
N PRO A 114 -8.51 -10.98 14.03
CA PRO A 114 -9.96 -11.07 13.98
C PRO A 114 -10.60 -9.81 13.37
N ASP A 115 -11.88 -9.92 12.97
CA ASP A 115 -12.63 -8.90 12.22
C ASP A 115 -12.73 -7.52 12.93
N GLU A 116 -12.34 -7.43 14.21
CA GLU A 116 -12.22 -6.19 14.96
C GLU A 116 -10.80 -6.05 15.54
N SER A 117 -10.14 -4.95 15.16
CA SER A 117 -8.92 -4.47 15.81
C SER A 117 -9.18 -4.17 17.29
N THR A 118 -8.28 -4.59 18.17
CA THR A 118 -8.47 -4.55 19.62
C THR A 118 -7.88 -3.31 20.32
N TYR A 119 -7.31 -2.37 19.58
CA TYR A 119 -6.63 -1.19 20.13
C TYR A 119 -7.37 0.13 19.87
N ASN A 120 -7.11 1.14 20.71
CA ASN A 120 -7.68 2.48 20.56
C ASN A 120 -7.14 3.15 19.27
N LYS A 121 -8.04 3.47 18.34
CA LYS A 121 -7.74 4.09 17.04
C LYS A 121 -7.73 5.61 17.05
N GLU A 122 -8.14 6.26 18.14
CA GLU A 122 -8.27 7.73 18.22
C GLU A 122 -6.95 8.44 17.90
N ASP A 123 -5.83 7.92 18.43
CA ASP A 123 -4.50 8.44 18.12
C ASP A 123 -4.14 8.26 16.64
N GLY A 124 -4.43 7.08 16.07
CA GLY A 124 -4.18 6.77 14.66
C GLY A 124 -5.00 7.64 13.70
N PHE A 125 -6.27 7.88 14.00
CA PHE A 125 -7.12 8.78 13.20
C PHE A 125 -6.66 10.24 13.29
N ARG A 126 -6.24 10.71 14.47
CA ARG A 126 -5.66 12.06 14.63
C ARG A 126 -4.36 12.22 13.86
N GLU A 127 -3.49 11.22 13.91
CA GLU A 127 -2.25 11.19 13.14
C GLU A 127 -2.53 11.21 11.64
N MET A 128 -3.44 10.36 11.17
CA MET A 128 -3.86 10.31 9.78
C MET A 128 -4.41 11.66 9.30
N GLU A 129 -5.23 12.33 10.11
CA GLU A 129 -5.77 13.66 9.80
C GLU A 129 -4.64 14.70 9.66
N TYR A 130 -3.71 14.74 10.62
CA TYR A 130 -2.55 15.61 10.58
C TYR A 130 -1.67 15.34 9.34
N LEU A 131 -1.42 14.07 9.04
CA LEU A 131 -0.67 13.65 7.86
C LEU A 131 -1.31 14.24 6.59
N MET A 132 -2.60 14.03 6.40
CA MET A 132 -3.29 14.35 5.16
C MET A 132 -3.57 15.83 4.96
N ARG A 133 -3.82 16.57 6.05
CA ARG A 133 -4.29 17.96 5.99
C ARG A 133 -3.21 18.98 6.24
N ASP A 134 -2.17 18.63 7.00
CA ASP A 134 -1.14 19.58 7.42
C ASP A 134 0.24 19.20 6.88
N PHE A 135 0.75 18.02 7.26
CA PHE A 135 2.12 17.63 6.94
C PHE A 135 2.32 17.37 5.46
N PHE A 136 1.58 16.43 4.87
CA PHE A 136 1.80 15.95 3.52
C PHE A 136 1.59 17.04 2.45
N PRO A 137 0.54 17.87 2.49
CA PRO A 137 0.39 18.98 1.54
C PRO A 137 1.58 19.95 1.57
N LYS A 138 2.03 20.34 2.78
CA LYS A 138 3.19 21.21 2.94
C LYS A 138 4.47 20.54 2.45
N TYR A 139 4.68 19.28 2.81
CA TYR A 139 5.85 18.51 2.41
C TYR A 139 5.97 18.39 0.89
N MET A 140 4.86 18.09 0.20
CA MET A 140 4.83 17.95 -1.25
C MET A 140 5.11 19.28 -1.97
N ARG A 141 4.55 20.38 -1.47
CA ARG A 141 4.81 21.72 -2.03
C ARG A 141 6.27 22.14 -1.83
N ASP A 142 6.79 22.00 -0.61
CA ASP A 142 8.11 22.53 -0.27
C ASP A 142 9.26 21.71 -0.90
N ASN A 143 9.09 20.39 -1.06
CA ASN A 143 10.15 19.51 -1.58
C ASN A 143 10.03 19.23 -3.08
N PHE A 144 8.83 19.33 -3.66
CA PHE A 144 8.58 18.92 -5.04
C PHE A 144 7.78 19.93 -5.87
N GLY A 145 7.30 21.03 -5.27
CA GLY A 145 6.47 22.02 -5.95
C GLY A 145 5.10 21.46 -6.39
N LEU A 146 4.59 20.44 -5.68
CA LEU A 146 3.33 19.78 -6.00
C LEU A 146 2.25 20.15 -4.99
N ASP A 147 1.11 20.61 -5.50
CA ASP A 147 -0.07 20.87 -4.69
C ASP A 147 -0.87 19.58 -4.51
N TYR A 148 -0.85 19.06 -3.28
CA TYR A 148 -1.63 17.91 -2.89
C TYR A 148 -2.95 18.32 -2.25
N GLN A 149 -4.04 17.73 -2.73
CA GLN A 149 -5.36 17.81 -2.12
C GLN A 149 -5.79 16.39 -1.74
N TYR A 150 -6.06 16.18 -0.45
CA TYR A 150 -6.52 14.88 0.01
C TYR A 150 -7.86 14.52 -0.63
N SER A 151 -7.94 13.27 -1.11
CA SER A 151 -9.15 12.63 -1.57
C SER A 151 -9.17 11.20 -1.01
N ASP A 152 -10.25 10.84 -0.33
CA ASP A 152 -10.39 9.51 0.23
C ASP A 152 -11.01 8.55 -0.79
N VAL A 153 -10.23 8.22 -1.82
CA VAL A 153 -10.66 7.34 -2.91
C VAL A 153 -9.58 6.30 -3.16
N GLN A 154 -9.85 5.05 -2.80
CA GLN A 154 -9.00 3.89 -3.05
C GLN A 154 -9.70 2.97 -4.05
N GLN A 155 -9.11 2.81 -5.24
CA GLN A 155 -9.76 2.14 -6.35
C GLN A 155 -8.79 1.45 -7.30
N THR A 156 -9.33 0.48 -8.02
CA THR A 156 -8.71 -0.11 -9.20
C THR A 156 -8.75 0.88 -10.36
N ILE A 157 -7.58 1.15 -10.94
CA ILE A 157 -7.41 1.99 -12.13
C ILE A 157 -7.55 1.12 -13.39
N ARG A 158 -6.91 -0.06 -13.41
CA ARG A 158 -6.94 -1.01 -14.53
C ARG A 158 -6.88 -2.45 -14.04
N ALA A 159 -7.43 -3.37 -14.83
CA ALA A 159 -7.41 -4.80 -14.53
C ALA A 159 -6.84 -5.60 -15.71
N TYR A 160 -6.05 -6.63 -15.40
CA TYR A 160 -5.34 -7.44 -16.38
C TYR A 160 -5.68 -8.91 -16.15
N LYS A 161 -6.17 -9.60 -17.19
CA LYS A 161 -6.53 -11.01 -17.13
C LYS A 161 -5.30 -11.90 -17.33
N ASN A 162 -5.42 -13.16 -16.90
CA ASN A 162 -4.50 -14.20 -17.33
C ASN A 162 -4.59 -14.36 -18.86
N GLY A 163 -3.45 -14.25 -19.54
CA GLY A 163 -3.32 -14.47 -20.98
C GLY A 163 -3.18 -15.95 -21.33
#